data_AF-A0A2B7ZZJ2-F1
#
_entry.id   AF-A0A2B7ZZJ2-F1
#
_cell.length_a   1.000
_cell.length_b   1.000
_cell.length_c   1.000
_cell.angle_alpha   90.00
_cell.angle_beta   90.00
_cell.angle_gamma   90.00
#
_symmetry.space_group_name_H-M   'P 1'
#
loop_
_entity.id
_entity.type
_entity.pdbx_description
1 polymer ?
#
loop_
_entity_poly.entity_id
_entity_poly.type
_entity_poly.pdbx_seq_one_letter_code
_entity_poly.pdbx_strand_id
1 'polypeptide(L)'
;MKPLLLACLGLLIISSCKDKDKAKKTTSITVNPSAPSVRAGETLPLTAAVVPAEAAQDVIWTSSEPTIANINASTGVATGVAKGSAIITATAADGSRVTGTATLTVTARRVTSVTVNPSVASVRVGETLPLAAVVAPADATQTVSWTSANPTIAAIDAVSGVVTGAAAGTVAITAAAADGSGITGTATLTITASRDASVSAITLGEENFNATVPAAGQTATLANAPRTILSVLAAVKVNITAAAHASIKIGSAPFTQGQTANFANSVTFTVTAQDGTTVKSYTIYIPAYDAATNPYGIYTAKHLADVNNGLNQNFLLKNDITLPNKEVPAAAVITGIPDYASAGWLPLDVFDGIFDGGGFVINNFYVNRTEENVGLFGRLRGTVKSLGVNGATGTAAAGRSGTGWQLTGILAGSNDGIIDKCCATGNISASSSSSSSDVRVAAGILAGYNFSHISHCYAAGNASSSDAVAVAVVSAGGLTGGNKGSISHCYATGNASSSSPANAYAGGVAGYVKDGTSENCYRNSNATITKNGINISASPDDASIAGIAAKTKAEMQTDAFKNSLNGASGTIWGRSDSKNDKLPYLIGVGVGK
;
A
#
# COMPACT_ATOMS: atom_id res chain seq x y z
N MET A 1 -89.25 -97.52 -57.85
CA MET A 1 -89.18 -98.75 -57.05
C MET A 1 -87.87 -98.73 -56.28
N LYS A 2 -87.98 -98.86 -54.94
CA LYS A 2 -86.95 -99.13 -53.91
C LYS A 2 -86.08 -100.39 -54.23
N PRO A 3 -85.00 -100.77 -53.51
CA PRO A 3 -84.64 -100.41 -52.11
C PRO A 3 -83.11 -100.28 -51.73
N LEU A 4 -82.88 -99.89 -50.45
CA LEU A 4 -81.95 -100.37 -49.37
C LEU A 4 -80.53 -100.90 -49.75
N LEU A 5 -79.44 -100.69 -48.99
CA LEU A 5 -79.23 -101.06 -47.57
C LEU A 5 -77.87 -100.49 -47.05
N LEU A 6 -77.81 -100.37 -45.73
CA LEU A 6 -76.75 -99.94 -44.82
C LEU A 6 -75.64 -101.00 -44.61
N ALA A 7 -74.44 -100.55 -44.18
CA ALA A 7 -73.60 -101.11 -43.09
C ALA A 7 -72.16 -101.63 -43.35
N CYS A 8 -71.27 -101.14 -42.47
CA CYS A 8 -70.06 -101.69 -41.83
C CYS A 8 -68.81 -102.05 -42.68
N LEU A 9 -67.68 -101.34 -42.49
CA LEU A 9 -66.69 -101.39 -41.39
C LEU A 9 -65.70 -102.56 -41.54
N GLY A 10 -64.49 -102.22 -42.00
CA GLY A 10 -63.32 -103.11 -42.07
C GLY A 10 -62.04 -102.29 -41.92
N LEU A 11 -61.46 -102.40 -40.73
CA LEU A 11 -60.26 -101.73 -40.22
C LEU A 11 -58.97 -102.26 -40.91
N LEU A 12 -58.07 -101.39 -41.35
CA LEU A 12 -56.63 -101.72 -41.38
C LEU A 12 -55.80 -100.54 -40.90
N ILE A 13 -54.97 -100.84 -39.92
CA ILE A 13 -54.20 -99.94 -39.07
C ILE A 13 -52.87 -99.61 -39.76
N ILE A 14 -52.54 -98.32 -39.88
CA ILE A 14 -51.15 -97.88 -39.92
C ILE A 14 -51.01 -96.81 -38.83
N SER A 15 -50.51 -97.26 -37.67
CA SER A 15 -50.04 -96.42 -36.58
C SER A 15 -48.69 -95.85 -36.98
N SER A 16 -48.66 -94.59 -37.44
CA SER A 16 -47.44 -93.78 -37.42
C SER A 16 -47.33 -93.17 -36.03
N CYS A 17 -46.26 -93.53 -35.32
CA CYS A 17 -46.01 -93.09 -33.95
C CYS A 17 -45.75 -91.59 -33.87
N LYS A 18 -46.30 -91.00 -32.81
CA LYS A 18 -45.92 -89.70 -32.23
C LYS A 18 -44.40 -89.59 -32.09
N ASP A 19 -43.83 -88.52 -32.62
CA ASP A 19 -42.93 -87.70 -31.83
C ASP A 19 -43.59 -86.35 -31.63
N LYS A 20 -43.92 -86.06 -30.37
CA LYS A 20 -44.28 -84.71 -29.94
C LYS A 20 -43.06 -83.85 -30.21
N ASP A 21 -43.19 -82.84 -31.07
CA ASP A 21 -42.26 -81.72 -31.10
C ASP A 21 -42.11 -81.20 -29.66
N LYS A 22 -40.99 -81.56 -29.02
CA LYS A 22 -40.50 -80.80 -27.87
C LYS A 22 -40.12 -79.46 -28.48
N ALA A 23 -40.95 -78.43 -28.27
CA ALA A 23 -40.61 -77.06 -28.62
C ALA A 23 -39.16 -76.80 -28.20
N LYS A 24 -38.30 -76.43 -29.16
CA LYS A 24 -36.91 -76.09 -28.85
C LYS A 24 -36.94 -74.92 -27.88
N LYS A 25 -36.22 -75.05 -26.77
CA LYS A 25 -36.16 -73.99 -25.75
C LYS A 25 -35.21 -72.88 -26.20
N THR A 26 -35.54 -71.65 -25.83
CA THR A 26 -34.65 -70.49 -25.98
C THR A 26 -33.29 -70.75 -25.33
N THR A 27 -32.20 -70.39 -26.00
CA THR A 27 -30.82 -70.48 -25.50
C THR A 27 -30.19 -69.11 -25.25
N SER A 28 -30.59 -68.07 -26.00
CA SER A 28 -30.13 -66.70 -25.76
C SER A 28 -31.16 -65.67 -26.23
N ILE A 29 -31.16 -64.51 -25.58
CA ILE A 29 -31.96 -63.35 -25.97
C ILE A 29 -31.03 -62.14 -26.06
N THR A 30 -31.08 -61.41 -27.17
CA THR A 30 -30.39 -60.13 -27.33
C THR A 30 -31.40 -59.00 -27.45
N VAL A 31 -31.29 -58.00 -26.58
CA VAL A 31 -32.14 -56.80 -26.61
C VAL A 31 -31.51 -55.75 -27.52
N ASN A 32 -32.30 -55.21 -28.45
CA ASN A 32 -31.89 -54.17 -29.39
C ASN A 32 -32.76 -52.90 -29.26
N PRO A 33 -32.17 -51.69 -29.33
CA PRO A 33 -30.72 -51.44 -29.41
C PRO A 33 -29.99 -51.79 -28.10
N SER A 34 -28.69 -52.08 -28.17
CA SER A 34 -27.88 -52.53 -27.02
C SER A 34 -27.61 -51.44 -25.97
N ALA A 35 -27.66 -50.18 -26.39
CA ALA A 35 -27.56 -49.00 -25.53
C ALA A 35 -28.73 -48.04 -25.82
N PRO A 36 -29.97 -48.38 -25.43
CA PRO A 36 -31.13 -47.56 -25.72
C PRO A 36 -31.11 -46.27 -24.89
N SER A 37 -31.54 -45.17 -25.51
CA SER A 37 -31.67 -43.87 -24.86
C SER A 37 -32.96 -43.20 -25.28
N VAL A 38 -33.71 -42.66 -24.32
CA VAL A 38 -35.01 -41.97 -24.54
C VAL A 38 -35.09 -40.72 -23.65
N ARG A 39 -35.86 -39.70 -24.03
CA ARG A 39 -36.13 -38.56 -23.14
C ARG A 39 -37.29 -38.88 -22.20
N ALA A 40 -37.30 -38.25 -21.03
CA ALA A 40 -38.46 -38.32 -20.14
C ALA A 40 -39.73 -37.80 -20.87
N GLY A 41 -40.81 -38.60 -20.82
CA GLY A 41 -42.06 -38.37 -21.52
C GLY A 41 -42.15 -38.97 -22.93
N GLU A 42 -41.05 -39.46 -23.51
CA GLU A 42 -41.02 -40.11 -24.82
C GLU A 42 -40.98 -41.64 -24.72
N THR A 43 -41.31 -42.32 -25.82
CA THR A 43 -41.30 -43.77 -25.92
C THR A 43 -40.27 -44.28 -26.91
N LEU A 44 -39.66 -45.43 -26.61
CA LEU A 44 -38.71 -46.13 -27.48
C LEU A 44 -39.09 -47.62 -27.56
N PRO A 45 -39.43 -48.15 -28.76
CA PRO A 45 -39.61 -49.59 -28.93
C PRO A 45 -38.28 -50.33 -28.78
N LEU A 46 -38.28 -51.40 -27.98
CA LEU A 46 -37.18 -52.36 -27.88
C LEU A 46 -37.60 -53.67 -28.54
N THR A 47 -36.63 -54.37 -29.10
CA THR A 47 -36.83 -55.70 -29.72
C THR A 47 -35.96 -56.73 -29.04
N ALA A 48 -36.45 -57.97 -28.96
CA ALA A 48 -35.71 -59.11 -28.44
C ALA A 48 -35.48 -60.12 -29.57
N ALA A 49 -34.22 -60.45 -29.85
CA ALA A 49 -33.86 -61.51 -30.78
C ALA A 49 -33.66 -62.81 -30.00
N VAL A 50 -34.56 -63.78 -30.17
CA VAL A 50 -34.56 -65.07 -29.47
C VAL A 50 -33.92 -66.15 -30.34
N VAL A 51 -32.90 -66.83 -29.83
CA VAL A 51 -32.20 -67.92 -30.52
C VAL A 51 -32.45 -69.23 -29.77
N PRO A 52 -32.66 -70.36 -30.48
CA PRO A 52 -32.77 -70.51 -31.94
C PRO A 52 -34.09 -69.97 -32.50
N ALA A 53 -34.15 -69.69 -33.81
CA ALA A 53 -35.34 -69.13 -34.47
C ALA A 53 -36.57 -70.06 -34.39
N GLU A 54 -36.36 -71.36 -34.16
CA GLU A 54 -37.44 -72.34 -33.97
C GLU A 54 -37.99 -72.39 -32.53
N ALA A 55 -37.41 -71.62 -31.60
CA ALA A 55 -37.98 -71.44 -30.26
C ALA A 55 -39.16 -70.44 -30.27
N ALA A 56 -40.01 -70.46 -29.25
CA ALA A 56 -41.05 -69.45 -29.11
C ALA A 56 -40.44 -68.06 -28.97
N GLN A 57 -40.89 -67.12 -29.80
CA GLN A 57 -40.29 -65.78 -29.90
C GLN A 57 -40.90 -64.77 -28.91
N ASP A 58 -41.96 -65.15 -28.18
CA ASP A 58 -42.60 -64.30 -27.19
C ASP A 58 -41.69 -64.08 -25.98
N VAL A 59 -41.56 -62.82 -25.58
CA VAL A 59 -40.81 -62.41 -24.38
C VAL A 59 -41.69 -61.55 -23.49
N ILE A 60 -41.46 -61.63 -22.19
CA ILE A 60 -42.08 -60.75 -21.19
C ILE A 60 -41.04 -59.71 -20.78
N TRP A 61 -41.41 -58.44 -20.87
CA TRP A 61 -40.54 -57.32 -20.54
C TRP A 61 -40.75 -56.84 -19.11
N THR A 62 -39.66 -56.55 -18.42
CA THR A 62 -39.67 -55.93 -17.08
C THR A 62 -38.62 -54.84 -16.98
N SER A 63 -38.90 -53.80 -16.18
CA SER A 63 -37.93 -52.75 -15.82
C SER A 63 -37.52 -52.91 -14.37
N SER A 64 -36.23 -52.71 -14.07
CA SER A 64 -35.73 -52.66 -12.70
C SER A 64 -36.20 -51.42 -11.93
N GLU A 65 -36.49 -50.32 -12.63
CA GLU A 65 -36.87 -49.02 -12.04
C GLU A 65 -38.02 -48.39 -12.85
N PRO A 66 -39.29 -48.85 -12.67
CA PRO A 66 -40.43 -48.36 -13.44
C PRO A 66 -40.73 -46.86 -13.29
N THR A 67 -40.28 -46.23 -12.20
CA THR A 67 -40.39 -44.78 -11.95
C THR A 67 -39.35 -43.95 -12.71
N ILE A 68 -38.30 -44.59 -13.24
CA ILE A 68 -37.29 -43.98 -14.12
C ILE A 68 -37.61 -44.32 -15.57
N ALA A 69 -37.83 -45.59 -15.89
CA ALA A 69 -38.26 -46.04 -17.20
C ALA A 69 -39.26 -47.18 -17.10
N ASN A 70 -40.46 -46.99 -17.61
CA ASN A 70 -41.50 -48.02 -17.66
C ASN A 70 -41.40 -48.79 -18.98
N ILE A 71 -41.81 -50.06 -19.01
CA ILE A 71 -41.90 -50.83 -20.25
C ILE A 71 -43.20 -51.62 -20.31
N ASN A 72 -43.85 -51.60 -21.46
CA ASN A 72 -45.01 -52.44 -21.68
C ASN A 72 -44.58 -53.91 -21.75
N ALA A 73 -45.12 -54.72 -20.83
CA ALA A 73 -44.72 -56.12 -20.64
C ALA A 73 -44.90 -57.01 -21.87
N SER A 74 -45.83 -56.68 -22.79
CA SER A 74 -46.14 -57.48 -23.98
C SER A 74 -45.65 -56.88 -25.29
N THR A 75 -45.51 -55.55 -25.39
CA THR A 75 -45.10 -54.91 -26.66
C THR A 75 -43.63 -54.51 -26.70
N GLY A 76 -42.93 -54.47 -25.57
CA GLY A 76 -41.53 -54.03 -25.51
C GLY A 76 -41.32 -52.54 -25.73
N VAL A 77 -42.39 -51.73 -25.72
CA VAL A 77 -42.30 -50.26 -25.83
C VAL A 77 -41.95 -49.68 -24.46
N ALA A 78 -40.73 -49.15 -24.35
CA ALA A 78 -40.26 -48.45 -23.16
C ALA A 78 -40.72 -46.97 -23.18
N THR A 79 -41.03 -46.41 -22.02
CA THR A 79 -41.39 -45.00 -21.79
C THR A 79 -40.43 -44.41 -20.76
N GLY A 80 -39.74 -43.32 -21.09
CA GLY A 80 -38.94 -42.58 -20.12
C GLY A 80 -39.84 -41.85 -19.15
N VAL A 81 -39.66 -42.03 -17.84
CA VAL A 81 -40.48 -41.38 -16.79
C VAL A 81 -39.70 -40.26 -16.11
N ALA A 82 -38.47 -40.53 -15.67
CA ALA A 82 -37.61 -39.54 -15.02
C ALA A 82 -36.13 -39.75 -15.43
N LYS A 83 -35.32 -38.68 -15.37
CA LYS A 83 -33.88 -38.76 -15.70
C LYS A 83 -33.19 -39.81 -14.82
N GLY A 84 -32.46 -40.73 -15.44
CA GLY A 84 -31.77 -41.82 -14.74
C GLY A 84 -31.47 -42.98 -15.67
N SER A 85 -31.22 -44.17 -15.11
CA SER A 85 -31.02 -45.39 -15.87
C SER A 85 -31.81 -46.55 -15.26
N ALA A 86 -32.38 -47.40 -16.11
CA ALA A 86 -33.06 -48.63 -15.69
C ALA A 86 -32.56 -49.81 -16.52
N ILE A 87 -32.47 -50.99 -15.90
CA ILE A 87 -32.17 -52.23 -16.62
C ILE A 87 -33.48 -52.81 -17.14
N ILE A 88 -33.58 -52.93 -18.45
CA ILE A 88 -34.71 -53.57 -19.12
C ILE A 88 -34.36 -55.01 -19.41
N THR A 89 -35.23 -55.93 -18.99
CA THR A 89 -35.04 -57.38 -19.14
C THR A 89 -36.14 -57.96 -20.01
N ALA A 90 -35.77 -58.65 -21.08
CA ALA A 90 -36.65 -59.54 -21.84
C ALA A 90 -36.46 -60.97 -21.35
N THR A 91 -37.53 -61.62 -20.88
CA THR A 91 -37.51 -63.01 -20.42
C THR A 91 -38.29 -63.89 -21.38
N ALA A 92 -37.72 -65.01 -21.82
CA ALA A 92 -38.42 -65.95 -22.69
C ALA A 92 -39.73 -66.45 -22.04
N ALA A 93 -40.83 -66.41 -22.79
CA ALA A 93 -42.14 -66.87 -22.31
C ALA A 93 -42.30 -68.41 -22.36
N ASP A 94 -41.38 -69.13 -22.98
CA ASP A 94 -41.37 -70.61 -23.14
C ASP A 94 -41.02 -71.39 -21.85
N GLY A 95 -40.80 -70.68 -20.74
CA GLY A 95 -40.42 -71.26 -19.45
C GLY A 95 -38.96 -71.69 -19.34
N SER A 96 -38.10 -71.35 -20.32
CA SER A 96 -36.64 -71.59 -20.26
C SER A 96 -35.92 -70.72 -19.24
N ARG A 97 -36.54 -69.60 -18.83
CA ARG A 97 -35.97 -68.56 -17.94
C ARG A 97 -34.71 -67.87 -18.49
N VAL A 98 -34.45 -67.99 -19.79
CA VAL A 98 -33.38 -67.24 -20.45
C VAL A 98 -33.79 -65.76 -20.54
N THR A 99 -32.83 -64.88 -20.25
CA THR A 99 -33.05 -63.43 -20.25
C THR A 99 -32.03 -62.70 -21.12
N GLY A 100 -32.46 -61.62 -21.75
CA GLY A 100 -31.59 -60.62 -22.36
C GLY A 100 -31.81 -59.27 -21.68
N THR A 101 -30.74 -58.49 -21.49
CA THR A 101 -30.81 -57.20 -20.79
C THR A 101 -30.21 -56.07 -21.60
N ALA A 102 -30.79 -54.87 -21.48
CA ALA A 102 -30.20 -53.63 -21.95
C ALA A 102 -30.37 -52.52 -20.89
N THR A 103 -29.35 -51.68 -20.72
CA THR A 103 -29.43 -50.52 -19.82
C THR A 103 -30.04 -49.34 -20.58
N LEU A 104 -31.30 -49.02 -20.28
CA LEU A 104 -32.00 -47.87 -20.84
C LEU A 104 -31.61 -46.61 -20.07
N THR A 105 -31.03 -45.65 -20.78
CA THR A 105 -30.72 -44.32 -20.24
C THR A 105 -31.86 -43.35 -20.55
N VAL A 106 -32.45 -42.76 -19.52
CA VAL A 106 -33.46 -41.72 -19.66
C VAL A 106 -32.81 -40.35 -19.47
N THR A 107 -32.85 -39.55 -20.52
CA THR A 107 -32.33 -38.17 -20.54
C THR A 107 -33.41 -37.17 -20.11
N ALA A 108 -32.98 -35.98 -19.68
CA ALA A 108 -33.91 -34.93 -19.22
C ALA A 108 -34.87 -34.52 -20.34
N ARG A 109 -36.08 -34.11 -19.93
CA ARG A 109 -37.06 -33.50 -20.83
C ARG A 109 -36.47 -32.21 -21.43
N ARG A 110 -36.87 -31.87 -22.67
CA ARG A 110 -36.49 -30.58 -23.25
C ARG A 110 -37.15 -29.44 -22.48
N VAL A 111 -36.39 -28.37 -22.29
CA VAL A 111 -36.94 -27.10 -21.81
C VAL A 111 -37.99 -26.58 -22.79
N THR A 112 -39.11 -26.10 -22.26
CA THR A 112 -40.21 -25.49 -23.04
C THR A 112 -40.34 -24.00 -22.78
N SER A 113 -39.90 -23.51 -21.62
CA SER A 113 -39.83 -22.08 -21.34
C SER A 113 -38.73 -21.74 -20.33
N VAL A 114 -38.21 -20.52 -20.47
CA VAL A 114 -37.33 -19.88 -19.49
C VAL A 114 -37.92 -18.51 -19.18
N THR A 115 -38.12 -18.20 -17.91
CA THR A 115 -38.65 -16.91 -17.45
C THR A 115 -37.65 -16.23 -16.54
N VAL A 116 -37.26 -15.00 -16.86
CA VAL A 116 -36.33 -14.21 -16.04
C VAL A 116 -37.10 -13.32 -15.09
N ASN A 117 -36.70 -13.30 -13.82
CA ASN A 117 -37.26 -12.49 -12.76
C ASN A 117 -36.18 -11.63 -12.06
N PRO A 118 -36.45 -10.34 -11.83
CA PRO A 118 -37.54 -9.55 -12.40
C PRO A 118 -37.44 -9.42 -13.93
N SER A 119 -38.58 -9.39 -14.64
CA SER A 119 -38.63 -9.23 -16.11
C SER A 119 -38.33 -7.80 -16.57
N VAL A 120 -38.54 -6.82 -15.69
CA VAL A 120 -38.12 -5.43 -15.85
C VAL A 120 -37.50 -4.96 -14.54
N ALA A 121 -36.30 -4.39 -14.59
CA ALA A 121 -35.64 -3.83 -13.42
C ALA A 121 -34.87 -2.56 -13.74
N SER A 122 -34.48 -1.87 -12.67
CA SER A 122 -33.60 -0.71 -12.72
C SER A 122 -32.49 -0.85 -11.69
N VAL A 123 -31.27 -0.49 -12.08
CA VAL A 123 -30.08 -0.47 -11.21
C VAL A 123 -29.24 0.76 -11.56
N ARG A 124 -28.45 1.28 -10.63
CA ARG A 124 -27.57 2.42 -10.94
C ARG A 124 -26.25 1.95 -11.56
N VAL A 125 -25.59 2.85 -12.28
CA VAL A 125 -24.18 2.65 -12.65
C VAL A 125 -23.34 2.38 -11.39
N GLY A 126 -22.53 1.33 -11.45
CA GLY A 126 -21.67 0.85 -10.35
C GLY A 126 -22.34 -0.10 -9.36
N GLU A 127 -23.67 -0.22 -9.37
CA GLU A 127 -24.41 -1.15 -8.52
C GLU A 127 -24.62 -2.51 -9.19
N THR A 128 -24.94 -3.51 -8.37
CA THR A 128 -25.21 -4.88 -8.84
C THR A 128 -26.65 -5.29 -8.55
N LEU A 129 -27.18 -6.18 -9.40
CA LEU A 129 -28.51 -6.75 -9.26
C LEU A 129 -28.49 -8.23 -9.67
N PRO A 130 -28.82 -9.17 -8.77
CA PRO A 130 -29.01 -10.57 -9.17
C PRO A 130 -30.31 -10.75 -9.96
N LEU A 131 -30.25 -11.49 -11.07
CA LEU A 131 -31.43 -11.98 -11.80
C LEU A 131 -31.58 -13.49 -11.59
N ALA A 132 -32.83 -13.95 -11.55
CA ALA A 132 -33.16 -15.37 -11.44
C ALA A 132 -33.84 -15.86 -12.72
N ALA A 133 -33.57 -17.10 -13.12
CA ALA A 133 -34.26 -17.77 -14.20
C ALA A 133 -35.10 -18.94 -13.67
N VAL A 134 -36.35 -19.05 -14.11
CA VAL A 134 -37.24 -20.18 -13.84
C VAL A 134 -37.38 -20.98 -15.14
N VAL A 135 -36.92 -22.22 -15.12
CA VAL A 135 -36.95 -23.14 -16.28
C VAL A 135 -38.10 -24.12 -16.11
N ALA A 136 -38.93 -24.26 -17.16
CA ALA A 136 -40.00 -25.24 -17.20
C ALA A 136 -39.84 -26.21 -18.38
N PRO A 137 -40.29 -27.46 -18.21
CA PRO A 137 -40.86 -28.03 -16.99
C PRO A 137 -39.80 -28.36 -15.92
N ALA A 138 -40.21 -28.60 -14.67
CA ALA A 138 -39.30 -28.74 -13.52
C ALA A 138 -38.37 -29.97 -13.58
N ASP A 139 -38.71 -30.96 -14.41
CA ASP A 139 -37.94 -32.17 -14.71
C ASP A 139 -36.97 -32.00 -15.90
N ALA A 140 -36.91 -30.80 -16.49
CA ALA A 140 -35.92 -30.44 -17.50
C ALA A 140 -34.57 -30.07 -16.87
N THR A 141 -33.60 -29.74 -17.72
CA THR A 141 -32.29 -29.24 -17.27
C THR A 141 -32.43 -27.78 -16.81
N GLN A 142 -32.20 -27.52 -15.52
CA GLN A 142 -32.43 -26.20 -14.91
C GLN A 142 -31.29 -25.19 -15.08
N THR A 143 -30.16 -25.59 -15.67
CA THR A 143 -29.01 -24.70 -15.88
C THR A 143 -29.25 -23.76 -17.06
N VAL A 144 -28.95 -22.48 -16.86
CA VAL A 144 -28.97 -21.45 -17.90
C VAL A 144 -27.61 -20.79 -18.05
N SER A 145 -27.36 -20.23 -19.23
CA SER A 145 -26.23 -19.32 -19.47
C SER A 145 -26.75 -17.91 -19.70
N TRP A 146 -26.14 -16.94 -19.03
CA TRP A 146 -26.53 -15.53 -19.13
C TRP A 146 -25.71 -14.75 -20.14
N THR A 147 -26.36 -13.87 -20.88
CA THR A 147 -25.70 -12.93 -21.79
C THR A 147 -26.36 -11.55 -21.72
N SER A 148 -25.56 -10.50 -21.94
CA SER A 148 -26.04 -9.14 -22.10
C SER A 148 -25.98 -8.75 -23.57
N ALA A 149 -27.05 -8.11 -24.06
CA ALA A 149 -27.06 -7.57 -25.42
C ALA A 149 -26.04 -6.42 -25.61
N ASN A 150 -25.64 -5.75 -24.53
CA ASN A 150 -24.58 -4.75 -24.56
C ASN A 150 -23.84 -4.69 -23.20
N PRO A 151 -22.71 -5.42 -23.06
CA PRO A 151 -21.88 -5.41 -21.85
C PRO A 151 -21.33 -4.03 -21.45
N THR A 152 -21.29 -3.06 -22.37
CA THR A 152 -20.84 -1.69 -22.05
C THR A 152 -21.92 -0.86 -21.32
N ILE A 153 -23.18 -1.29 -21.37
CA ILE A 153 -24.29 -0.72 -20.58
C ILE A 153 -24.47 -1.52 -19.29
N ALA A 154 -24.58 -2.84 -19.39
CA ALA A 154 -24.67 -3.73 -18.23
C ALA A 154 -23.93 -5.05 -18.50
N ALA A 155 -22.95 -5.36 -17.66
CA ALA A 155 -22.27 -6.65 -17.69
C ALA A 155 -23.02 -7.65 -16.80
N ILE A 156 -23.10 -8.91 -17.20
CA ILE A 156 -23.70 -9.98 -16.39
C ILE A 156 -22.71 -11.13 -16.28
N ASP A 157 -22.60 -11.69 -15.08
CA ASP A 157 -21.86 -12.92 -14.88
C ASP A 157 -22.61 -14.10 -15.53
N ALA A 158 -21.93 -14.80 -16.43
CA ALA A 158 -22.53 -15.80 -17.31
C ALA A 158 -23.15 -16.99 -16.56
N VAL A 159 -22.77 -17.23 -15.29
CA VAL A 159 -23.18 -18.38 -14.49
C VAL A 159 -24.14 -17.98 -13.38
N SER A 160 -23.76 -17.01 -12.55
CA SER A 160 -24.51 -16.57 -11.37
C SER A 160 -25.71 -15.68 -11.70
N GLY A 161 -25.73 -15.04 -12.88
CA GLY A 161 -26.79 -14.11 -13.26
C GLY A 161 -26.74 -12.77 -12.53
N VAL A 162 -25.61 -12.43 -11.90
CA VAL A 162 -25.42 -11.13 -11.25
C VAL A 162 -25.04 -10.09 -12.29
N VAL A 163 -25.88 -9.05 -12.41
CA VAL A 163 -25.65 -7.90 -13.29
C VAL A 163 -24.86 -6.82 -12.56
N THR A 164 -23.98 -6.13 -13.27
CA THR A 164 -23.29 -4.91 -12.86
C THR A 164 -23.60 -3.78 -13.85
N GLY A 165 -24.11 -2.65 -13.38
CA GLY A 165 -24.39 -1.48 -14.22
C GLY A 165 -23.10 -0.76 -14.62
N ALA A 166 -22.83 -0.62 -15.91
CA ALA A 166 -21.60 0.00 -16.43
C ALA A 166 -21.83 1.41 -16.99
N ALA A 167 -22.93 1.63 -17.71
CA ALA A 167 -23.29 2.94 -18.26
C ALA A 167 -24.80 3.13 -18.30
N ALA A 168 -25.28 4.36 -18.19
CA ALA A 168 -26.71 4.65 -18.26
C ALA A 168 -27.29 4.27 -19.64
N GLY A 169 -28.46 3.62 -19.63
CA GLY A 169 -29.10 3.11 -20.85
C GLY A 169 -29.98 1.91 -20.56
N THR A 170 -30.69 1.42 -21.57
CA THR A 170 -31.54 0.23 -21.44
C THR A 170 -30.94 -0.90 -22.27
N VAL A 171 -30.87 -2.11 -21.69
CA VAL A 171 -30.29 -3.29 -22.34
C VAL A 171 -31.12 -4.53 -22.00
N ALA A 172 -31.20 -5.45 -22.95
CA ALA A 172 -31.80 -6.76 -22.74
C ALA A 172 -30.76 -7.74 -22.19
N ILE A 173 -31.15 -8.47 -21.14
CA ILE A 173 -30.40 -9.60 -20.60
C ILE A 173 -31.12 -10.88 -20.98
N THR A 174 -30.38 -11.88 -21.45
CA THR A 174 -30.92 -13.16 -21.92
C THR A 174 -30.41 -14.31 -21.06
N ALA A 175 -31.31 -15.16 -20.58
CA ALA A 175 -31.00 -16.47 -20.03
C ALA A 175 -31.34 -17.54 -21.08
N ALA A 176 -30.33 -18.28 -21.55
CA ALA A 176 -30.51 -19.36 -22.51
C ALA A 176 -30.46 -20.73 -21.81
N ALA A 177 -31.39 -21.63 -22.14
CA ALA A 177 -31.36 -23.00 -21.65
C ALA A 177 -30.12 -23.74 -22.17
N ALA A 178 -29.40 -24.42 -21.26
CA ALA A 178 -28.16 -25.13 -21.62
C ALA A 178 -28.39 -26.52 -22.25
N ASP A 179 -29.65 -26.96 -22.43
CA ASP A 179 -30.01 -28.30 -22.93
C ASP A 179 -30.00 -28.41 -24.48
N GLY A 180 -29.60 -27.34 -25.17
CA GLY A 180 -29.59 -27.27 -26.64
C GLY A 180 -31.00 -27.18 -27.25
N SER A 181 -32.02 -26.78 -26.48
CA SER A 181 -33.37 -26.46 -27.00
C SER A 181 -33.43 -25.15 -27.78
N GLY A 182 -32.50 -24.23 -27.54
CA GLY A 182 -32.55 -22.87 -28.09
C GLY A 182 -33.61 -21.99 -27.42
N ILE A 183 -34.25 -22.46 -26.33
CA ILE A 183 -35.22 -21.66 -25.58
C ILE A 183 -34.51 -20.63 -24.71
N THR A 184 -34.99 -19.40 -24.76
CA THR A 184 -34.45 -18.26 -24.03
C THR A 184 -35.53 -17.50 -23.29
N GLY A 185 -35.19 -16.92 -22.14
CA GLY A 185 -35.97 -15.90 -21.44
C GLY A 185 -35.22 -14.59 -21.44
N THR A 186 -35.93 -13.47 -21.51
CA THR A 186 -35.32 -12.13 -21.51
C THR A 186 -35.83 -11.26 -20.36
N ALA A 187 -34.98 -10.36 -19.88
CA ALA A 187 -35.36 -9.26 -19.01
C ALA A 187 -34.84 -7.93 -19.57
N THR A 188 -35.64 -6.88 -19.41
CA THR A 188 -35.25 -5.52 -19.78
C THR A 188 -34.69 -4.82 -18.56
N LEU A 189 -33.42 -4.40 -18.64
CA LEU A 189 -32.75 -3.70 -17.56
C LEU A 189 -32.49 -2.25 -17.95
N THR A 190 -32.91 -1.32 -17.10
CA THR A 190 -32.61 0.11 -17.25
C THR A 190 -31.53 0.52 -16.25
N ILE A 191 -30.37 0.89 -16.75
CA ILE A 191 -29.28 1.45 -15.96
C ILE A 191 -29.49 2.95 -15.82
N THR A 192 -29.64 3.41 -14.58
CA THR A 192 -29.79 4.83 -14.25
C THR A 192 -28.47 5.43 -13.80
N ALA A 193 -28.34 6.74 -13.89
CA ALA A 193 -27.12 7.44 -13.51
C ALA A 193 -26.76 7.23 -12.02
N SER A 194 -25.46 7.14 -11.74
CA SER A 194 -24.92 7.08 -10.38
C SER A 194 -25.25 8.35 -9.58
N ARG A 195 -25.47 8.18 -8.28
CA ARG A 195 -25.63 9.27 -7.30
C ARG A 195 -24.37 9.48 -6.45
N ASP A 196 -23.31 8.73 -6.72
CA ASP A 196 -22.09 8.89 -5.96
C ASP A 196 -21.36 10.17 -6.37
N ALA A 197 -21.23 11.08 -5.42
CA ALA A 197 -20.48 12.33 -5.51
C ALA A 197 -19.38 12.39 -4.44
N SER A 198 -18.92 11.23 -3.95
CA SER A 198 -17.88 11.14 -2.94
C SER A 198 -16.51 11.57 -3.48
N VAL A 199 -15.66 12.03 -2.56
CA VAL A 199 -14.24 12.32 -2.79
C VAL A 199 -13.45 11.44 -1.83
N SER A 200 -12.46 10.74 -2.34
CA SER A 200 -11.59 9.86 -1.55
C SER A 200 -10.21 10.46 -1.29
N ALA A 201 -9.74 11.39 -2.13
CA ALA A 201 -8.48 12.08 -1.93
C ALA A 201 -8.48 13.50 -2.53
N ILE A 202 -7.79 14.42 -1.87
CA ILE A 202 -7.43 15.74 -2.38
C ILE A 202 -5.93 15.90 -2.16
N THR A 203 -5.19 16.19 -3.22
CA THR A 203 -3.74 16.45 -3.14
C THR A 203 -3.42 17.85 -3.65
N LEU A 204 -2.49 18.53 -3.00
CA LEU A 204 -2.13 19.92 -3.25
C LEU A 204 -0.64 20.05 -3.58
N GLY A 205 -0.29 21.07 -4.37
CA GLY A 205 1.11 21.37 -4.70
C GLY A 205 1.70 20.42 -5.74
N GLU A 206 2.97 20.64 -6.09
CA GLU A 206 3.69 19.78 -7.04
C GLU A 206 4.11 18.45 -6.42
N GLU A 207 4.22 18.42 -5.10
CA GLU A 207 4.54 17.28 -4.26
C GLU A 207 3.35 16.33 -4.05
N ASN A 208 2.14 16.69 -4.51
CA ASN A 208 0.89 15.99 -4.24
C ASN A 208 0.64 15.77 -2.74
N PHE A 209 0.81 16.82 -1.94
CA PHE A 209 0.58 16.80 -0.51
C PHE A 209 -0.88 16.43 -0.21
N ASN A 210 -1.09 15.37 0.58
CA ASN A 210 -2.43 14.89 0.91
C ASN A 210 -3.13 15.86 1.88
N ALA A 211 -4.16 16.54 1.41
CA ALA A 211 -5.08 17.27 2.26
C ALA A 211 -6.09 16.30 2.90
N THR A 212 -6.47 16.54 4.15
CA THR A 212 -7.57 15.83 4.78
C THR A 212 -8.85 16.13 4.01
N VAL A 213 -9.55 15.08 3.54
CA VAL A 213 -10.83 15.23 2.87
C VAL A 213 -11.90 15.55 3.92
N PRO A 214 -12.54 16.72 3.89
CA PRO A 214 -13.61 17.04 4.83
C PRO A 214 -14.86 16.19 4.56
N ALA A 215 -15.72 16.05 5.56
CA ALA A 215 -17.07 15.56 5.32
C ALA A 215 -17.81 16.48 4.33
N ALA A 216 -18.77 15.93 3.59
CA ALA A 216 -19.53 16.72 2.62
C ALA A 216 -20.19 17.95 3.27
N GLY A 217 -20.03 19.11 2.65
CA GLY A 217 -20.48 20.40 3.16
C GLY A 217 -19.56 21.07 4.19
N GLN A 218 -18.47 20.42 4.60
CA GLN A 218 -17.56 20.91 5.63
C GLN A 218 -16.26 21.49 5.07
N THR A 219 -15.54 22.20 5.94
CA THR A 219 -14.23 22.79 5.66
C THR A 219 -13.13 22.03 6.41
N ALA A 220 -12.11 21.58 5.68
CA ALA A 220 -10.85 21.15 6.30
C ALA A 220 -9.87 22.33 6.30
N THR A 221 -9.29 22.60 7.48
CA THR A 221 -8.25 23.61 7.65
C THR A 221 -6.87 22.94 7.58
N LEU A 222 -6.04 23.36 6.63
CA LEU A 222 -4.67 22.87 6.49
C LEU A 222 -3.68 23.85 7.12
N ALA A 223 -3.51 23.75 8.43
CA ALA A 223 -2.45 24.46 9.13
C ALA A 223 -1.07 23.91 8.76
N ASN A 224 -0.05 24.75 8.91
CA ASN A 224 1.34 24.48 8.56
C ASN A 224 1.49 23.91 7.14
N ALA A 225 0.86 24.53 6.14
CA ALA A 225 1.00 24.07 4.76
C ALA A 225 2.48 24.15 4.30
N PRO A 226 2.94 23.21 3.46
CA PRO A 226 4.29 23.23 2.91
C PRO A 226 4.43 24.32 1.85
N ARG A 227 4.91 25.50 2.26
CA ARG A 227 5.19 26.61 1.36
C ARG A 227 6.26 27.47 1.97
N THR A 228 7.05 28.16 1.15
CA THR A 228 8.15 28.99 1.65
C THR A 228 8.04 30.45 1.19
N ILE A 229 7.07 30.76 0.30
CA ILE A 229 6.79 32.12 -0.20
C ILE A 229 5.28 32.37 -0.27
N LEU A 230 4.84 33.58 0.09
CA LEU A 230 3.43 34.02 0.14
C LEU A 230 2.70 33.96 -1.21
N SER A 231 3.39 34.19 -2.34
CA SER A 231 2.77 34.21 -3.69
C SER A 231 2.26 32.84 -4.16
N VAL A 232 2.70 31.75 -3.52
CA VAL A 232 2.38 30.38 -3.95
C VAL A 232 0.90 30.03 -3.73
N LEU A 233 0.19 30.73 -2.82
CA LEU A 233 -1.23 30.44 -2.59
C LEU A 233 -2.12 30.73 -3.78
N ALA A 234 -1.74 31.65 -4.67
CA ALA A 234 -2.58 32.04 -5.79
C ALA A 234 -2.65 30.99 -6.91
N ALA A 235 -1.70 30.04 -6.92
CA ALA A 235 -1.54 29.08 -7.99
C ALA A 235 -1.13 27.69 -7.46
N VAL A 236 -1.84 27.17 -6.46
CA VAL A 236 -1.59 25.83 -5.92
C VAL A 236 -2.24 24.79 -6.82
N LYS A 237 -1.44 23.88 -7.37
CA LYS A 237 -1.93 22.73 -8.14
C LYS A 237 -2.82 21.83 -7.28
N VAL A 238 -3.94 21.37 -7.84
CA VAL A 238 -4.90 20.51 -7.15
C VAL A 238 -5.14 19.25 -7.98
N ASN A 239 -5.17 18.10 -7.32
CA ASN A 239 -5.75 16.87 -7.86
C ASN A 239 -6.81 16.33 -6.89
N ILE A 240 -7.89 15.77 -7.44
CA ILE A 240 -9.03 15.27 -6.67
C ILE A 240 -9.42 13.90 -7.21
N THR A 241 -9.43 12.90 -6.34
CA THR A 241 -9.99 11.58 -6.65
C THR A 241 -11.45 11.55 -6.21
N ALA A 242 -12.37 11.70 -7.17
CA ALA A 242 -13.80 11.63 -6.95
C ALA A 242 -14.40 10.31 -7.46
N ALA A 243 -15.65 10.04 -7.08
CA ALA A 243 -16.43 8.92 -7.59
C ALA A 243 -16.46 8.89 -9.13
N ALA A 244 -16.51 7.67 -9.69
CA ALA A 244 -16.52 7.47 -11.14
C ALA A 244 -17.71 8.23 -11.78
N HIS A 245 -17.46 8.87 -12.93
CA HIS A 245 -18.42 9.69 -13.67
C HIS A 245 -18.94 10.95 -12.97
N ALA A 246 -18.45 11.26 -11.76
CA ALA A 246 -18.74 12.55 -11.14
C ALA A 246 -17.99 13.68 -11.87
N SER A 247 -18.63 14.82 -11.97
CA SER A 247 -18.01 16.05 -12.48
C SER A 247 -17.62 16.95 -11.32
N ILE A 248 -16.52 17.68 -11.46
CA ILE A 248 -15.98 18.57 -10.43
C ILE A 248 -15.95 19.99 -10.96
N LYS A 249 -16.28 20.96 -10.11
CA LYS A 249 -16.13 22.40 -10.36
C LYS A 249 -15.37 23.08 -9.23
N ILE A 250 -14.62 24.12 -9.58
CA ILE A 250 -14.10 25.11 -8.62
C ILE A 250 -14.87 26.41 -8.88
N GLY A 251 -15.65 26.85 -7.89
CA GLY A 251 -16.63 27.91 -8.13
C GLY A 251 -17.62 27.50 -9.24
N SER A 252 -17.72 28.29 -10.31
CA SER A 252 -18.57 28.00 -11.46
C SER A 252 -17.86 27.25 -12.59
N ALA A 253 -16.52 27.18 -12.57
CA ALA A 253 -15.72 26.64 -13.66
C ALA A 253 -15.53 25.11 -13.53
N PRO A 254 -15.58 24.35 -14.65
CA PRO A 254 -15.17 22.94 -14.66
C PRO A 254 -13.72 22.78 -14.17
N PHE A 255 -13.47 21.71 -13.41
CA PHE A 255 -12.15 21.37 -12.92
C PHE A 255 -11.45 20.34 -13.81
N THR A 256 -10.15 20.53 -14.04
CA THR A 256 -9.27 19.51 -14.63
C THR A 256 -8.17 19.12 -13.66
N GLN A 257 -7.75 17.85 -13.67
CA GLN A 257 -6.67 17.37 -12.79
C GLN A 257 -5.39 18.17 -13.05
N GLY A 258 -4.73 18.60 -11.97
CA GLY A 258 -3.54 19.44 -12.03
C GLY A 258 -3.83 20.93 -12.29
N GLN A 259 -5.09 21.35 -12.34
CA GLN A 259 -5.44 22.76 -12.40
C GLN A 259 -5.02 23.47 -11.10
N THR A 260 -4.56 24.72 -11.24
CA THR A 260 -4.21 25.55 -10.09
C THR A 260 -5.43 26.27 -9.51
N ALA A 261 -5.44 26.46 -8.19
CA ALA A 261 -6.45 27.21 -7.47
C ALA A 261 -5.81 28.25 -6.54
N ASN A 262 -6.56 29.33 -6.28
CA ASN A 262 -6.14 30.40 -5.39
C ASN A 262 -6.68 30.17 -3.98
N PHE A 263 -5.80 29.78 -3.07
CA PHE A 263 -6.06 29.54 -1.65
C PHE A 263 -5.79 30.76 -0.76
N ALA A 264 -5.74 31.98 -1.30
CA ALA A 264 -5.80 33.20 -0.49
C ALA A 264 -7.09 33.26 0.35
N ASN A 265 -8.14 32.58 -0.10
CA ASN A 265 -9.36 32.29 0.64
C ASN A 265 -9.64 30.79 0.58
N SER A 266 -10.68 30.33 1.29
CA SER A 266 -11.15 28.95 1.18
C SER A 266 -11.54 28.61 -0.27
N VAL A 267 -11.12 27.44 -0.76
CA VAL A 267 -11.51 26.92 -2.06
C VAL A 267 -12.52 25.81 -1.86
N THR A 268 -13.68 25.95 -2.49
CA THR A 268 -14.74 24.93 -2.47
C THR A 268 -14.79 24.19 -3.79
N PHE A 269 -14.69 22.87 -3.70
CA PHE A 269 -14.88 21.93 -4.79
C PHE A 269 -16.31 21.42 -4.76
N THR A 270 -17.04 21.64 -5.85
CA THR A 270 -18.40 21.12 -6.02
C THR A 270 -18.33 19.87 -6.86
N VAL A 271 -18.76 18.74 -6.31
CA VAL A 271 -18.81 17.44 -6.98
C VAL A 271 -20.26 17.11 -7.27
N THR A 272 -20.59 16.98 -8.55
CA THR A 272 -21.92 16.60 -9.02
C THR A 272 -21.85 15.17 -9.56
N ALA A 273 -22.67 14.29 -8.99
CA ALA A 273 -22.77 12.91 -9.45
C ALA A 273 -23.28 12.85 -10.90
N GLN A 274 -23.19 11.66 -11.50
CA GLN A 274 -23.64 11.44 -12.87
C GLN A 274 -25.12 11.78 -13.10
N ASP A 275 -25.96 11.68 -12.07
CA ASP A 275 -27.39 12.02 -12.15
C ASP A 275 -27.67 13.53 -12.33
N GLY A 276 -26.66 14.40 -12.22
CA GLY A 276 -26.77 15.84 -12.39
C GLY A 276 -27.50 16.58 -11.26
N THR A 277 -28.02 15.87 -10.25
CA THR A 277 -28.85 16.44 -9.18
C THR A 277 -28.25 16.22 -7.79
N THR A 278 -27.50 15.14 -7.60
CA THR A 278 -26.78 14.88 -6.35
C THR A 278 -25.49 15.70 -6.36
N VAL A 279 -25.44 16.72 -5.52
CA VAL A 279 -24.32 17.66 -5.43
C VAL A 279 -23.76 17.66 -4.01
N LYS A 280 -22.44 17.49 -3.88
CA LYS A 280 -21.70 17.63 -2.62
C LYS A 280 -20.64 18.70 -2.78
N SER A 281 -20.33 19.40 -1.69
CA SER A 281 -19.24 20.38 -1.66
C SER A 281 -18.17 19.95 -0.65
N TYR A 282 -16.93 20.29 -0.96
CA TYR A 282 -15.76 20.01 -0.12
C TYR A 282 -14.91 21.27 -0.08
N THR A 283 -14.70 21.85 1.10
CA THR A 283 -13.98 23.12 1.23
C THR A 283 -12.63 22.90 1.88
N ILE A 284 -11.57 23.43 1.27
CA ILE A 284 -10.23 23.45 1.84
C ILE A 284 -9.87 24.90 2.15
N TYR A 285 -9.44 25.15 3.38
CA TYR A 285 -8.94 26.44 3.82
C TYR A 285 -7.47 26.30 4.24
N ILE A 286 -6.61 27.13 3.65
CA ILE A 286 -5.22 27.23 4.05
C ILE A 286 -5.04 28.57 4.78
N PRO A 287 -4.91 28.59 6.11
CA PRO A 287 -4.73 29.83 6.86
C PRO A 287 -3.47 30.56 6.41
N ALA A 288 -3.49 31.90 6.49
CA ALA A 288 -2.33 32.73 6.18
C ALA A 288 -1.15 32.37 7.10
N TYR A 289 0.07 32.57 6.63
CA TYR A 289 1.26 32.34 7.44
C TYR A 289 1.22 33.22 8.69
N ASP A 290 1.51 32.62 9.83
CA ASP A 290 1.73 33.30 11.09
C ASP A 290 2.92 32.66 11.78
N ALA A 291 3.94 33.45 12.09
CA ALA A 291 5.22 32.94 12.56
C ALA A 291 5.11 32.13 13.87
N ALA A 292 4.12 32.42 14.71
CA ALA A 292 3.96 31.80 16.02
C ALA A 292 2.98 30.62 16.00
N THR A 293 1.84 30.78 15.32
CA THR A 293 0.71 29.85 15.40
C THR A 293 0.53 29.01 14.13
N ASN A 294 1.07 29.47 13.00
CA ASN A 294 0.96 28.79 11.71
C ASN A 294 2.26 28.90 10.88
N PRO A 295 3.41 28.46 11.42
CA PRO A 295 4.67 28.42 10.68
C PRO A 295 4.56 27.45 9.49
N TYR A 296 5.46 27.57 8.53
CA TYR A 296 5.48 26.68 7.37
C TYR A 296 5.83 25.25 7.76
N GLY A 297 5.08 24.27 7.26
CA GLY A 297 5.31 22.87 7.60
C GLY A 297 6.34 22.20 6.69
N ILE A 298 7.25 21.43 7.27
CA ILE A 298 8.19 20.59 6.54
C ILE A 298 7.73 19.14 6.65
N TYR A 299 7.43 18.54 5.50
CA TYR A 299 6.86 17.17 5.40
C TYR A 299 7.70 16.22 4.55
N THR A 300 8.59 16.75 3.71
CA THR A 300 9.36 15.98 2.74
C THR A 300 10.79 16.52 2.68
N ALA A 301 11.71 15.74 2.11
CA ALA A 301 13.08 16.17 1.86
C ALA A 301 13.12 17.42 0.96
N LYS A 302 12.22 17.52 -0.02
CA LYS A 302 12.09 18.69 -0.87
C LYS A 302 11.61 19.93 -0.09
N HIS A 303 10.61 19.80 0.79
CA HIS A 303 10.19 20.93 1.63
C HIS A 303 11.31 21.44 2.52
N LEU A 304 12.14 20.52 3.05
CA LEU A 304 13.31 20.87 3.84
C LEU A 304 14.31 21.69 3.00
N ALA A 305 14.56 21.31 1.74
CA ALA A 305 15.46 22.05 0.86
C ALA A 305 14.88 23.42 0.47
N ASP A 306 13.56 23.50 0.29
CA ASP A 306 12.85 24.73 -0.08
C ASP A 306 12.86 25.79 1.05
N VAL A 307 13.33 25.46 2.26
CA VAL A 307 13.59 26.43 3.36
C VAL A 307 14.55 27.54 2.92
N ASN A 308 15.47 27.26 1.99
CA ASN A 308 16.36 28.27 1.40
C ASN A 308 15.61 29.42 0.71
N ASN A 309 14.33 29.23 0.35
CA ASN A 309 13.50 30.27 -0.23
C ASN A 309 12.81 31.18 0.81
N GLY A 310 13.00 30.91 2.11
CA GLY A 310 12.35 31.63 3.21
C GLY A 310 13.21 31.70 4.47
N LEU A 311 14.50 32.02 4.34
CA LEU A 311 15.50 31.94 5.42
C LEU A 311 15.22 32.81 6.66
N ASN A 312 14.32 33.78 6.56
CA ASN A 312 13.86 34.64 7.66
C ASN A 312 12.48 34.24 8.23
N GLN A 313 11.94 33.10 7.81
CA GLN A 313 10.62 32.61 8.20
C GLN A 313 10.70 31.49 9.23
N ASN A 314 9.57 31.19 9.86
CA ASN A 314 9.46 30.12 10.83
C ASN A 314 8.93 28.83 10.20
N PHE A 315 9.56 27.72 10.57
CA PHE A 315 9.30 26.39 10.06
C PHE A 315 9.07 25.39 11.19
N LEU A 316 8.22 24.40 10.92
CA LEU A 316 7.91 23.31 11.83
C LEU A 316 7.99 21.98 11.07
N LEU A 317 8.81 21.05 11.54
CA LEU A 317 8.77 19.67 11.05
C LEU A 317 7.46 19.00 11.48
N LYS A 318 6.85 18.27 10.56
CA LYS A 318 5.55 17.61 10.77
C LYS A 318 5.64 16.08 10.70
N ASN A 319 6.81 15.55 10.33
CA ASN A 319 7.16 14.14 10.33
C ASN A 319 8.69 13.97 10.37
N ASP A 320 9.14 12.74 10.58
CA ASP A 320 10.54 12.38 10.36
C ASP A 320 10.86 12.48 8.86
N ILE A 321 12.00 13.08 8.54
CA ILE A 321 12.47 13.24 7.16
C ILE A 321 13.63 12.29 6.95
N THR A 322 13.50 11.34 6.02
CA THR A 322 14.63 10.50 5.62
C THR A 322 15.18 11.01 4.30
N LEU A 323 16.42 11.52 4.33
CA LEU A 323 17.12 11.94 3.12
C LEU A 323 17.56 10.72 2.30
N PRO A 324 17.50 10.77 0.96
CA PRO A 324 17.85 9.63 0.12
C PRO A 324 19.34 9.27 0.28
N ASN A 325 19.68 7.99 0.10
CA ASN A 325 21.10 7.62 -0.05
C ASN A 325 21.65 8.34 -1.30
N LYS A 326 22.83 8.96 -1.19
CA LYS A 326 23.49 9.72 -2.26
C LYS A 326 23.72 8.90 -3.54
N GLU A 327 23.80 7.58 -3.43
CA GLU A 327 24.01 6.66 -4.55
C GLU A 327 22.72 6.36 -5.35
N VAL A 328 21.56 6.81 -4.86
CA VAL A 328 20.27 6.58 -5.53
C VAL A 328 20.14 7.51 -6.75
N PRO A 329 19.83 6.98 -7.95
CA PRO A 329 19.71 7.80 -9.17
C PRO A 329 18.71 8.95 -9.11
N ALA A 330 17.67 8.82 -8.27
CA ALA A 330 16.61 9.81 -8.10
C ALA A 330 16.83 10.79 -6.92
N ALA A 331 17.99 10.77 -6.25
CA ALA A 331 18.22 11.58 -5.05
C ALA A 331 18.06 13.08 -5.30
N ALA A 332 18.50 13.58 -6.45
CA ALA A 332 18.33 14.97 -6.86
C ALA A 332 16.86 15.37 -7.05
N VAL A 333 16.03 14.46 -7.58
CA VAL A 333 14.58 14.70 -7.76
C VAL A 333 13.86 14.73 -6.40
N ILE A 334 14.20 13.78 -5.51
CA ILE A 334 13.58 13.66 -4.18
C ILE A 334 13.87 14.88 -3.30
N THR A 335 15.09 15.42 -3.41
CA THR A 335 15.54 16.56 -2.59
C THR A 335 15.34 17.91 -3.27
N GLY A 336 15.26 17.95 -4.60
CA GLY A 336 15.36 19.19 -5.37
C GLY A 336 16.77 19.75 -5.46
N ILE A 337 17.81 19.03 -5.00
CA ILE A 337 19.21 19.48 -5.01
C ILE A 337 19.93 18.83 -6.19
N PRO A 338 20.33 19.59 -7.24
CA PRO A 338 20.86 19.01 -8.48
C PRO A 338 22.13 18.16 -8.31
N ASP A 339 23.01 18.54 -7.39
CA ASP A 339 24.32 17.92 -7.16
C ASP A 339 24.35 17.00 -5.92
N TYR A 340 23.18 16.56 -5.44
CA TYR A 340 23.06 15.77 -4.20
C TYR A 340 23.89 14.49 -4.22
N ALA A 341 24.01 13.82 -5.37
CA ALA A 341 24.78 12.58 -5.49
C ALA A 341 26.27 12.78 -5.19
N SER A 342 26.85 13.91 -5.60
CA SER A 342 28.27 14.21 -5.40
C SER A 342 28.54 14.96 -4.09
N ALA A 343 27.68 15.92 -3.74
CA ALA A 343 27.92 16.87 -2.65
C ALA A 343 26.96 16.72 -1.45
N GLY A 344 25.92 15.89 -1.58
CA GLY A 344 24.90 15.72 -0.56
C GLY A 344 24.05 16.97 -0.36
N TRP A 345 23.62 17.17 0.88
CA TRP A 345 22.83 18.31 1.31
C TRP A 345 23.46 19.64 0.87
N LEU A 346 22.63 20.58 0.43
CA LEU A 346 23.02 21.96 0.20
C LEU A 346 22.73 22.72 1.49
N PRO A 347 23.75 23.21 2.23
CA PRO A 347 23.53 23.95 3.47
C PRO A 347 22.48 25.04 3.28
N LEU A 348 21.59 25.19 4.26
CA LEU A 348 20.74 26.38 4.33
C LEU A 348 21.66 27.57 4.54
N ASP A 349 21.47 28.67 3.81
CA ASP A 349 22.36 29.84 3.91
C ASP A 349 22.23 30.53 5.29
N VAL A 350 22.38 31.85 5.37
CA VAL A 350 22.16 32.59 6.61
C VAL A 350 20.69 32.49 7.02
N PHE A 351 20.41 31.67 8.04
CA PHE A 351 19.07 31.44 8.56
C PHE A 351 18.79 32.31 9.78
N ASP A 352 17.82 33.21 9.69
CA ASP A 352 17.43 34.17 10.72
C ASP A 352 16.11 33.80 11.43
N GLY A 353 15.34 32.85 10.89
CA GLY A 353 14.04 32.44 11.41
C GLY A 353 14.07 31.46 12.60
N ILE A 354 12.94 30.82 12.87
CA ILE A 354 12.83 29.70 13.83
C ILE A 354 12.60 28.39 13.07
N PHE A 355 13.51 27.44 13.23
CA PHE A 355 13.35 26.08 12.76
C PHE A 355 13.01 25.18 13.95
N ASP A 356 11.73 24.86 14.11
CA ASP A 356 11.27 23.93 15.13
C ASP A 356 11.22 22.51 14.55
N GLY A 357 12.05 21.61 15.07
CA GLY A 357 12.03 20.19 14.70
C GLY A 357 10.75 19.48 15.13
N GLY A 358 9.92 20.09 15.98
CA GLY A 358 8.66 19.50 16.46
C GLY A 358 8.86 18.16 17.17
N GLY A 359 10.10 17.86 17.58
CA GLY A 359 10.51 16.57 18.12
C GLY A 359 10.85 15.49 17.09
N PHE A 360 10.77 15.77 15.80
CA PHE A 360 11.08 14.82 14.74
C PHE A 360 12.57 14.76 14.42
N VAL A 361 12.95 13.76 13.62
CA VAL A 361 14.34 13.56 13.18
C VAL A 361 14.53 13.73 11.67
N ILE A 362 15.69 14.23 11.28
CA ILE A 362 16.22 14.15 9.93
C ILE A 362 17.21 12.98 9.89
N ASN A 363 16.91 11.95 9.12
CA ASN A 363 17.71 10.73 8.98
C ASN A 363 18.56 10.73 7.71
N ASN A 364 19.67 9.99 7.79
CA ASN A 364 20.61 9.80 6.69
C ASN A 364 21.19 11.13 6.18
N PHE A 365 21.48 12.05 7.09
CA PHE A 365 22.07 13.34 6.75
C PHE A 365 23.50 13.18 6.23
N TYR A 366 23.74 13.64 5.01
CA TYR A 366 25.04 13.63 4.36
C TYR A 366 25.30 14.97 3.68
N VAL A 367 26.46 15.57 3.95
CA VAL A 367 26.95 16.78 3.29
C VAL A 367 28.45 16.66 3.03
N ASN A 368 28.90 16.97 1.81
CA ASN A 368 30.30 17.00 1.42
C ASN A 368 30.56 18.18 0.49
N ARG A 369 30.99 19.29 1.08
CA ARG A 369 30.90 20.63 0.51
C ARG A 369 32.24 21.36 0.63
N THR A 370 32.57 22.18 -0.37
CA THR A 370 33.83 22.94 -0.40
C THR A 370 33.67 24.42 -0.02
N GLU A 371 32.44 24.80 0.34
CA GLU A 371 32.05 26.11 0.80
C GLU A 371 32.46 26.34 2.26
N GLU A 372 32.57 27.61 2.64
CA GLU A 372 32.64 27.99 4.04
C GLU A 372 31.34 27.64 4.75
N ASN A 373 31.43 27.20 6.00
CA ASN A 373 30.28 26.86 6.85
C ASN A 373 29.43 25.71 6.30
N VAL A 374 29.77 24.49 6.68
CA VAL A 374 29.10 23.28 6.22
C VAL A 374 28.28 22.66 7.34
N GLY A 375 26.99 22.43 7.06
CA GLY A 375 26.05 21.76 7.96
C GLY A 375 24.63 21.76 7.39
N LEU A 376 23.64 21.38 8.20
CA LEU A 376 22.24 21.57 7.84
C LEU A 376 21.98 23.06 7.57
N PHE A 377 22.45 23.91 8.49
CA PHE A 377 22.60 25.34 8.34
C PHE A 377 24.08 25.65 8.08
N GLY A 378 24.37 26.46 7.08
CA GLY A 378 25.67 27.09 6.92
C GLY A 378 25.89 28.05 8.08
N ARG A 379 25.10 29.12 8.15
CA ARG A 379 25.16 30.08 9.26
C ARG A 379 23.80 30.25 9.93
N LEU A 380 23.69 29.85 11.18
CA LEU A 380 22.50 29.99 11.99
C LEU A 380 22.57 31.28 12.81
N ARG A 381 21.74 32.28 12.51
CA ARG A 381 21.51 33.48 13.34
C ARG A 381 20.21 33.42 14.14
N GLY A 382 19.24 32.68 13.61
CA GLY A 382 17.95 32.44 14.21
C GLY A 382 17.99 31.36 15.29
N THR A 383 16.92 30.58 15.39
CA THR A 383 16.78 29.51 16.38
C THR A 383 16.53 28.18 15.69
N VAL A 384 17.26 27.14 16.09
CA VAL A 384 16.87 25.75 15.86
C VAL A 384 16.54 25.11 17.20
N LYS A 385 15.40 24.41 17.26
CA LYS A 385 15.00 23.72 18.49
C LYS A 385 14.28 22.40 18.27
N SER A 386 14.31 21.52 19.28
CA SER A 386 13.54 20.27 19.31
C SER A 386 13.79 19.37 18.09
N LEU A 387 15.03 19.29 17.61
CA LEU A 387 15.40 18.61 16.37
C LEU A 387 16.46 17.54 16.62
N GLY A 388 16.24 16.33 16.11
CA GLY A 388 17.31 15.34 15.97
C GLY A 388 17.82 15.25 14.53
N VAL A 389 19.13 15.12 14.34
CA VAL A 389 19.73 14.87 13.02
C VAL A 389 20.65 13.66 13.09
N ASN A 390 20.26 12.59 12.40
CA ASN A 390 21.02 11.36 12.30
C ASN A 390 21.80 11.35 10.98
N GLY A 391 23.11 11.46 11.11
CA GLY A 391 24.05 11.41 10.00
C GLY A 391 24.07 10.05 9.30
N ALA A 392 24.42 10.07 8.01
CA ALA A 392 24.68 8.88 7.24
C ALA A 392 25.87 8.08 7.82
N THR A 393 25.92 6.78 7.52
CA THR A 393 27.05 5.93 7.90
C THR A 393 28.37 6.43 7.29
N GLY A 394 29.46 6.34 8.03
CA GLY A 394 30.76 6.90 7.63
C GLY A 394 30.88 8.37 8.03
N THR A 395 31.30 9.24 7.11
CA THR A 395 31.37 10.69 7.33
C THR A 395 30.06 11.34 6.89
N ALA A 396 29.29 11.83 7.84
CA ALA A 396 28.01 12.50 7.64
C ALA A 396 28.19 13.97 7.21
N ALA A 397 29.20 14.68 7.72
CA ALA A 397 29.50 16.04 7.27
C ALA A 397 30.99 16.22 6.98
N ALA A 398 31.32 16.57 5.75
CA ALA A 398 32.66 16.87 5.30
C ALA A 398 32.70 18.28 4.71
N GLY A 399 33.53 19.14 5.30
CA GLY A 399 33.73 20.51 4.83
C GLY A 399 35.18 20.77 4.44
N ARG A 400 35.39 21.39 3.29
CA ARG A 400 36.73 21.73 2.79
C ARG A 400 36.81 23.10 2.11
N SER A 401 37.36 24.10 2.78
CA SER A 401 37.57 25.40 2.13
C SER A 401 39.00 25.58 1.59
N GLY A 402 39.09 26.18 0.40
CA GLY A 402 40.33 26.71 -0.16
C GLY A 402 40.63 28.16 0.25
N THR A 403 39.63 28.89 0.76
CA THR A 403 39.69 30.32 1.09
C THR A 403 38.88 30.63 2.35
N GLY A 404 39.46 31.37 3.31
CA GLY A 404 38.72 31.77 4.51
C GLY A 404 38.44 30.61 5.46
N TRP A 405 37.42 30.73 6.31
CA TRP A 405 37.20 29.83 7.45
C TRP A 405 36.42 28.57 7.04
N GLN A 406 36.91 27.40 7.44
CA GLN A 406 36.17 26.15 7.34
C GLN A 406 35.56 25.77 8.68
N LEU A 407 34.26 26.03 8.84
CA LEU A 407 33.48 25.61 10.00
C LEU A 407 32.54 24.49 9.58
N THR A 408 32.62 23.32 10.20
CA THR A 408 31.79 22.17 9.84
C THR A 408 31.10 21.60 11.07
N GLY A 409 29.78 21.48 11.00
CA GLY A 409 28.97 20.75 11.97
C GLY A 409 27.74 20.13 11.32
N ILE A 410 27.07 19.22 12.00
CA ILE A 410 25.86 18.58 11.46
C ILE A 410 24.69 19.55 11.47
N LEU A 411 24.48 20.27 12.58
CA LEU A 411 23.43 21.29 12.64
C LEU A 411 23.88 22.58 11.97
N ALA A 412 25.00 23.15 12.41
CA ALA A 412 25.46 24.45 11.90
C ALA A 412 26.96 24.44 11.55
N GLY A 413 27.33 25.10 10.45
CA GLY A 413 28.72 25.51 10.25
C GLY A 413 29.10 26.55 11.31
N SER A 414 28.39 27.68 11.32
CA SER A 414 28.48 28.74 12.33
C SER A 414 27.16 28.90 13.09
N ASN A 415 27.21 28.88 14.42
CA ASN A 415 26.08 29.23 15.27
C ASN A 415 26.26 30.63 15.87
N ASP A 416 25.59 31.61 15.28
CA ASP A 416 25.43 32.98 15.79
C ASP A 416 24.10 33.15 16.55
N GLY A 417 23.25 32.12 16.57
CA GLY A 417 21.91 32.11 17.15
C GLY A 417 21.74 31.12 18.30
N ILE A 418 20.60 30.43 18.32
CA ILE A 418 20.22 29.51 19.39
C ILE A 418 20.07 28.08 18.84
N ILE A 419 20.77 27.13 19.45
CA ILE A 419 20.53 25.70 19.30
C ILE A 419 20.03 25.17 20.64
N ASP A 420 18.74 24.81 20.75
CA ASP A 420 18.14 24.34 22.01
C ASP A 420 17.42 22.99 21.85
N LYS A 421 17.63 22.05 22.77
CA LYS A 421 16.93 20.73 22.71
C LYS A 421 17.14 20.01 21.38
N CYS A 422 18.38 20.01 20.90
CA CYS A 422 18.75 19.34 19.66
C CYS A 422 19.71 18.17 19.92
N CYS A 423 19.70 17.19 19.02
CA CYS A 423 20.72 16.16 19.01
C CYS A 423 21.24 15.90 17.61
N ALA A 424 22.51 15.50 17.54
CA ALA A 424 23.11 15.12 16.28
C ALA A 424 23.99 13.88 16.43
N THR A 425 23.92 12.99 15.44
CA THR A 425 24.75 11.79 15.38
C THR A 425 25.46 11.67 14.04
N GLY A 426 26.63 11.02 14.01
CA GLY A 426 27.41 10.79 12.78
C GLY A 426 28.81 11.42 12.85
N ASN A 427 29.74 10.88 12.07
CA ASN A 427 31.11 11.41 12.06
C ASN A 427 31.23 12.63 11.16
N ILE A 428 32.13 13.55 11.50
CA ILE A 428 32.40 14.76 10.70
C ILE A 428 33.89 14.97 10.47
N SER A 429 34.20 15.71 9.41
CA SER A 429 35.55 16.15 9.09
C SER A 429 35.57 17.59 8.56
N ALA A 430 36.43 18.43 9.11
CA ALA A 430 36.73 19.76 8.55
C ALA A 430 38.18 19.81 8.07
N SER A 431 38.41 20.35 6.88
CA SER A 431 39.77 20.55 6.38
C SER A 431 39.91 21.86 5.64
N SER A 432 41.15 22.36 5.53
CA SER A 432 41.46 23.41 4.56
C SER A 432 42.63 23.03 3.69
N SER A 433 42.71 23.71 2.55
CA SER A 433 43.94 23.81 1.75
C SER A 433 44.31 25.26 1.51
N SER A 434 43.88 26.16 2.41
CA SER A 434 44.17 27.58 2.31
C SER A 434 45.59 27.86 2.74
N SER A 435 46.27 28.76 2.02
CA SER A 435 47.61 29.25 2.39
C SER A 435 47.57 30.48 3.28
N SER A 436 46.38 30.94 3.69
CA SER A 436 46.22 32.13 4.54
C SER A 436 46.46 31.79 6.01
N SER A 437 47.26 32.62 6.68
CA SER A 437 47.52 32.49 8.12
C SER A 437 46.32 32.92 8.98
N ASP A 438 45.33 33.63 8.43
CA ASP A 438 44.10 34.06 9.15
C ASP A 438 42.90 33.16 8.85
N VAL A 439 43.14 31.85 8.89
CA VAL A 439 42.14 30.82 8.62
C VAL A 439 41.86 30.00 9.88
N ARG A 440 40.58 29.64 10.05
CA ARG A 440 40.12 28.72 11.09
C ARG A 440 39.53 27.49 10.47
N VAL A 441 39.92 26.33 10.99
CA VAL A 441 39.32 25.04 10.66
C VAL A 441 38.72 24.47 11.94
N ALA A 442 37.41 24.26 11.95
CA ALA A 442 36.72 23.81 13.15
C ALA A 442 35.69 22.74 12.82
N ALA A 443 35.79 21.60 13.50
CA ALA A 443 34.85 20.50 13.41
C ALA A 443 34.16 20.30 14.76
N GLY A 444 32.84 20.47 14.80
CA GLY A 444 32.03 20.11 15.97
C GLY A 444 30.68 19.55 15.56
N ILE A 445 30.24 18.47 16.20
CA ILE A 445 29.07 17.71 15.75
C ILE A 445 27.81 18.57 15.69
N LEU A 446 27.56 19.44 16.67
CA LEU A 446 26.45 20.38 16.60
C LEU A 446 26.83 21.61 15.78
N ALA A 447 27.95 22.25 16.10
CA ALA A 447 28.40 23.44 15.41
C ALA A 447 29.90 23.41 15.12
N GLY A 448 30.30 23.81 13.91
CA GLY A 448 31.72 24.07 13.63
C GLY A 448 32.27 25.13 14.58
N TYR A 449 31.57 26.24 14.73
CA TYR A 449 31.90 27.27 15.73
C TYR A 449 30.63 27.81 16.39
N ASN A 450 30.64 27.95 17.71
CA ASN A 450 29.57 28.56 18.48
C ASN A 450 29.93 29.99 18.91
N PHE A 451 29.21 30.99 18.42
CA PHE A 451 29.32 32.38 18.81
C PHE A 451 28.25 32.83 19.81
N SER A 452 27.20 32.04 20.02
CA SER A 452 26.02 32.45 20.77
C SER A 452 25.57 31.38 21.78
N HIS A 453 24.43 30.71 21.59
CA HIS A 453 23.86 29.83 22.61
C HIS A 453 23.63 28.41 22.11
N ILE A 454 24.15 27.42 22.86
CA ILE A 454 23.80 26.01 22.73
C ILE A 454 23.32 25.50 24.09
N SER A 455 22.11 24.98 24.17
CA SER A 455 21.56 24.47 25.42
C SER A 455 20.80 23.16 25.25
N HIS A 456 20.85 22.30 26.27
CA HIS A 456 20.09 21.05 26.31
C HIS A 456 20.32 20.16 25.07
N CYS A 457 21.57 19.98 24.66
CA CYS A 457 21.89 19.23 23.45
C CYS A 457 22.81 18.05 23.72
N TYR A 458 22.78 17.04 22.85
CA TYR A 458 23.81 15.99 22.86
C TYR A 458 24.33 15.65 21.47
N ALA A 459 25.56 15.16 21.45
CA ALA A 459 26.23 14.70 20.24
C ALA A 459 26.83 13.30 20.40
N ALA A 460 26.67 12.48 19.34
CA ALA A 460 27.27 11.16 19.25
C ALA A 460 27.91 10.92 17.87
N GLY A 461 29.24 10.98 17.81
CA GLY A 461 29.98 10.82 16.57
C GLY A 461 31.39 11.36 16.73
N ASN A 462 32.28 10.98 15.81
CA ASN A 462 33.67 11.42 15.87
C ASN A 462 33.84 12.73 15.10
N ALA A 463 34.50 13.71 15.72
CA ALA A 463 34.86 14.97 15.08
C ALA A 463 36.35 14.99 14.74
N SER A 464 36.67 15.25 13.47
CA SER A 464 38.04 15.38 13.00
C SER A 464 38.29 16.70 12.29
N SER A 465 39.44 17.31 12.53
CA SER A 465 39.88 18.46 11.74
C SER A 465 41.35 18.34 11.37
N SER A 466 41.69 18.79 10.17
CA SER A 466 43.07 18.74 9.69
C SER A 466 43.38 19.89 8.75
N ASP A 467 44.59 20.39 8.83
CA ASP A 467 45.13 21.27 7.80
C ASP A 467 46.55 20.84 7.41
N ALA A 468 46.88 21.01 6.13
CA ALA A 468 48.20 20.68 5.59
C ALA A 468 49.18 21.86 5.64
N VAL A 469 48.69 23.07 5.97
CA VAL A 469 49.43 24.33 5.97
C VAL A 469 49.44 24.90 7.40
N ALA A 470 50.20 25.97 7.63
CA ALA A 470 50.19 26.67 8.92
C ALA A 470 49.03 27.67 8.98
N VAL A 471 47.81 27.20 9.26
CA VAL A 471 46.65 28.06 9.56
C VAL A 471 46.60 28.44 11.05
N ALA A 472 45.95 29.57 11.39
CA ALA A 472 45.97 30.11 12.75
C ALA A 472 45.41 29.17 13.83
N VAL A 473 44.28 28.50 13.58
CA VAL A 473 43.63 27.60 14.55
C VAL A 473 42.91 26.46 13.84
N VAL A 474 43.31 25.23 14.14
CA VAL A 474 42.62 24.00 13.77
C VAL A 474 42.07 23.37 15.04
N SER A 475 40.78 23.04 15.06
CA SER A 475 40.11 22.59 16.28
C SER A 475 39.06 21.52 16.01
N ALA A 476 38.94 20.55 16.92
CA ALA A 476 37.90 19.53 16.89
C ALA A 476 37.31 19.34 18.29
N GLY A 477 35.99 19.31 18.39
CA GLY A 477 35.32 19.04 19.66
C GLY A 477 34.06 18.20 19.51
N GLY A 478 33.70 17.47 20.56
CA GLY A 478 32.56 16.56 20.54
C GLY A 478 31.21 17.25 20.30
N LEU A 479 31.03 18.49 20.79
CA LEU A 479 29.86 19.33 20.52
C LEU A 479 30.22 20.46 19.54
N THR A 480 31.27 21.22 19.83
CA THR A 480 31.68 22.37 19.02
C THR A 480 33.16 22.32 18.66
N GLY A 481 33.52 22.72 17.44
CA GLY A 481 34.93 22.84 17.06
C GLY A 481 35.58 24.00 17.80
N GLY A 482 34.94 25.17 17.75
CA GLY A 482 35.28 26.32 18.58
C GLY A 482 34.10 26.90 19.36
N ASN A 483 34.38 27.56 20.48
CA ASN A 483 33.37 28.22 21.32
C ASN A 483 33.80 29.63 21.75
N LYS A 484 32.98 30.62 21.42
CA LYS A 484 32.95 31.98 21.96
C LYS A 484 31.66 32.28 22.71
N GLY A 485 30.64 31.46 22.52
CA GLY A 485 29.35 31.60 23.17
C GLY A 485 29.25 30.82 24.48
N SER A 486 28.02 30.54 24.87
CA SER A 486 27.67 29.70 26.02
C SER A 486 27.23 28.31 25.57
N ILE A 487 27.61 27.30 26.34
CA ILE A 487 27.13 25.92 26.21
C ILE A 487 26.59 25.48 27.57
N SER A 488 25.33 25.05 27.65
CA SER A 488 24.76 24.62 28.92
C SER A 488 23.91 23.35 28.86
N HIS A 489 24.02 22.50 29.88
CA HIS A 489 23.22 21.27 30.02
C HIS A 489 23.39 20.30 28.84
N CYS A 490 24.63 20.15 28.35
CA CYS A 490 24.94 19.37 27.15
C CYS A 490 25.90 18.20 27.43
N TYR A 491 25.94 17.21 26.54
CA TYR A 491 26.98 16.19 26.59
C TYR A 491 27.44 15.67 25.22
N ALA A 492 28.70 15.23 25.14
CA ALA A 492 29.25 14.54 23.97
C ALA A 492 29.91 13.20 24.32
N THR A 493 29.86 12.26 23.37
CA THR A 493 30.28 10.87 23.60
C THR A 493 31.39 10.36 22.69
N GLY A 494 31.61 10.99 21.54
CA GLY A 494 32.53 10.50 20.51
C GLY A 494 33.94 11.08 20.63
N ASN A 495 34.82 10.56 19.78
CA ASN A 495 36.23 10.95 19.73
C ASN A 495 36.39 12.34 19.08
N ALA A 496 37.47 13.04 19.43
CA ALA A 496 37.85 14.29 18.78
C ALA A 496 39.32 14.24 18.36
N SER A 497 39.63 14.62 17.13
CA SER A 497 41.01 14.62 16.63
C SER A 497 41.32 15.86 15.83
N SER A 498 42.39 16.57 16.16
CA SER A 498 42.85 17.73 15.40
C SER A 498 44.32 17.57 14.99
N SER A 499 44.65 17.95 13.75
CA SER A 499 46.02 17.89 13.22
C SER A 499 46.38 19.17 12.45
N SER A 500 47.45 19.84 12.85
CA SER A 500 47.98 21.01 12.16
C SER A 500 49.49 21.18 12.43
N PRO A 501 50.27 21.60 11.43
CA PRO A 501 51.64 22.09 11.62
C PRO A 501 51.74 23.32 12.55
N ALA A 502 50.65 24.07 12.72
CA ALA A 502 50.58 25.26 13.56
C ALA A 502 49.84 24.95 14.88
N ASN A 503 48.66 25.54 15.11
CA ASN A 503 47.93 25.39 16.37
C ASN A 503 46.76 24.41 16.20
N ALA A 504 46.94 23.17 16.66
CA ALA A 504 45.88 22.17 16.78
C ALA A 504 45.27 22.17 18.19
N TYR A 505 43.95 22.01 18.29
CA TYR A 505 43.22 21.89 19.56
C TYR A 505 42.18 20.78 19.50
N ALA A 506 42.09 19.96 20.54
CA ALA A 506 41.11 18.88 20.63
C ALA A 506 40.49 18.79 22.03
N GLY A 507 39.16 18.77 22.06
CA GLY A 507 38.36 18.77 23.30
C GLY A 507 37.23 17.76 23.29
N GLY A 508 36.80 17.33 24.48
CA GLY A 508 35.70 16.36 24.60
C GLY A 508 34.32 16.97 24.37
N VAL A 509 34.17 18.27 24.65
CA VAL A 509 32.98 19.09 24.38
C VAL A 509 33.32 20.17 23.37
N ALA A 510 34.35 20.98 23.61
CA ALA A 510 34.72 22.09 22.74
C ALA A 510 36.21 22.02 22.38
N GLY A 511 36.56 22.09 21.10
CA GLY A 511 37.96 21.99 20.69
C GLY A 511 38.80 23.19 21.12
N TYR A 512 38.37 24.39 20.76
CA TYR A 512 39.03 25.66 21.08
C TYR A 512 38.04 26.62 21.74
N VAL A 513 38.37 27.16 22.91
CA VAL A 513 37.49 28.12 23.61
C VAL A 513 38.18 29.47 23.76
N LYS A 514 37.49 30.53 23.34
CA LYS A 514 37.92 31.92 23.47
C LYS A 514 36.76 32.73 24.03
N ASP A 515 36.87 33.24 25.25
CA ASP A 515 35.84 34.05 25.91
C ASP A 515 34.48 33.35 26.16
N GLY A 516 34.32 32.10 25.73
CA GLY A 516 33.10 31.31 25.89
C GLY A 516 32.96 30.68 27.28
N THR A 517 31.73 30.38 27.68
CA THR A 517 31.39 29.77 28.96
C THR A 517 30.79 28.39 28.81
N SER A 518 30.83 27.60 29.87
CA SER A 518 30.18 26.30 29.95
C SER A 518 29.53 26.11 31.31
N GLU A 519 28.37 25.46 31.32
CA GLU A 519 27.64 25.15 32.53
C GLU A 519 27.01 23.77 32.42
N ASN A 520 27.27 22.90 33.39
CA ASN A 520 26.63 21.59 33.45
C ASN A 520 26.82 20.76 32.16
N CYS A 521 28.03 20.79 31.61
CA CYS A 521 28.42 20.12 30.38
C CYS A 521 29.29 18.90 30.66
N TYR A 522 29.18 17.86 29.82
CA TYR A 522 29.86 16.60 30.08
C TYR A 522 30.51 15.98 28.84
N ARG A 523 31.70 15.41 29.04
CA ARG A 523 32.39 14.58 28.04
C ARG A 523 32.51 13.13 28.51
N ASN A 524 32.41 12.20 27.57
CA ASN A 524 32.76 10.81 27.79
C ASN A 524 34.29 10.67 27.97
N SER A 525 34.73 10.30 29.17
CA SER A 525 36.15 10.07 29.47
C SER A 525 36.74 8.84 28.78
N ASN A 526 35.89 7.93 28.26
CA ASN A 526 36.33 6.81 27.43
C ASN A 526 36.58 7.22 25.97
N ALA A 527 36.23 8.44 25.56
CA ALA A 527 36.53 8.93 24.21
C ALA A 527 38.03 9.23 24.03
N THR A 528 38.55 8.88 22.86
CA THR A 528 39.92 9.20 22.46
C THR A 528 39.97 10.64 21.95
N ILE A 529 40.81 11.47 22.57
CA ILE A 529 41.04 12.86 22.16
C ILE A 529 42.49 12.97 21.71
N THR A 530 42.70 13.38 20.46
CA THR A 530 44.02 13.34 19.81
C THR A 530 44.39 14.69 19.24
N LYS A 531 45.63 15.12 19.49
CA LYS A 531 46.23 16.35 18.95
C LYS A 531 47.54 16.00 18.26
N ASN A 532 47.65 16.27 16.96
CA ASN A 532 48.83 15.94 16.14
C ASN A 532 49.29 14.48 16.32
N GLY A 533 48.33 13.54 16.35
CA GLY A 533 48.59 12.11 16.56
C GLY A 533 48.87 11.69 18.00
N ILE A 534 48.96 12.63 18.95
CA ILE A 534 49.21 12.37 20.37
C ILE A 534 47.88 12.27 21.12
N ASN A 535 47.68 11.19 21.88
CA ASN A 535 46.51 11.03 22.74
C ASN A 535 46.62 11.95 23.97
N ILE A 536 45.64 12.84 24.14
CA ILE A 536 45.51 13.80 25.23
C ILE A 536 44.22 13.60 26.05
N SER A 537 43.54 12.44 25.95
CA SER A 537 42.24 12.17 26.61
C SER A 537 42.20 12.44 28.12
N ALA A 538 43.34 12.28 28.80
CA ALA A 538 43.46 12.55 30.24
C ALA A 538 43.37 14.06 30.57
N SER A 539 43.86 14.92 29.67
CA SER A 539 43.87 16.38 29.82
C SER A 539 43.64 17.05 28.45
N PRO A 540 42.43 16.93 27.87
CA PRO A 540 42.09 17.61 26.63
C PRO A 540 42.17 19.14 26.78
N ASP A 541 42.19 19.86 25.66
CA ASP A 541 42.35 21.33 25.68
C ASP A 541 41.16 22.05 26.38
N ASP A 542 40.02 21.37 26.56
CA ASP A 542 38.86 21.87 27.31
C ASP A 542 38.78 21.39 28.77
N ALA A 543 39.77 20.66 29.28
CA ALA A 543 39.75 20.09 30.63
C ALA A 543 39.72 21.15 31.75
N SER A 544 40.31 22.33 31.51
CA SER A 544 40.38 23.41 32.48
C SER A 544 39.16 24.34 32.45
N ILE A 545 38.20 24.12 31.55
CA ILE A 545 37.05 24.99 31.39
C ILE A 545 36.04 24.67 32.49
N ALA A 546 35.76 25.66 33.33
CA ALA A 546 34.74 25.55 34.37
C ALA A 546 33.39 25.15 33.77
N GLY A 547 32.70 24.22 34.43
CA GLY A 547 31.40 23.71 33.99
C GLY A 547 31.45 22.55 32.99
N ILE A 548 32.63 22.10 32.55
CA ILE A 548 32.81 20.86 31.78
C ILE A 548 33.36 19.76 32.70
N ALA A 549 32.64 18.63 32.81
CA ALA A 549 33.05 17.49 33.62
C ALA A 549 33.25 16.22 32.77
N ALA A 550 34.27 15.44 33.11
CA ALA A 550 34.50 14.14 32.49
C ALA A 550 33.76 13.05 33.26
N LYS A 551 33.06 12.16 32.54
CA LYS A 551 32.42 10.95 33.10
C LYS A 551 32.64 9.79 32.17
N THR A 552 32.84 8.60 32.71
CA THR A 552 32.84 7.36 31.91
C THR A 552 31.49 7.15 31.25
N LYS A 553 31.44 6.40 30.15
CA LYS A 553 30.18 6.02 29.50
C LYS A 553 29.22 5.35 30.49
N ALA A 554 29.74 4.50 31.39
CA ALA A 554 28.93 3.84 32.42
C ALA A 554 28.31 4.84 33.40
N GLU A 555 29.07 5.85 33.87
CA GLU A 555 28.53 6.91 34.73
C GLU A 555 27.48 7.76 34.00
N MET A 556 27.69 8.03 32.71
CA MET A 556 26.71 8.74 31.87
C MET A 556 25.44 7.92 31.63
N GLN A 557 25.50 6.59 31.76
CA GLN A 557 24.34 5.70 31.71
C GLN A 557 23.73 5.52 33.11
N THR A 558 23.60 6.58 33.91
CA THR A 558 22.96 6.51 35.23
C THR A 558 21.79 7.50 35.33
N ASP A 559 20.80 7.20 36.18
CA ASP A 559 19.75 8.18 36.50
C ASP A 559 20.31 9.39 37.23
N ALA A 560 21.37 9.19 38.03
CA ALA A 560 22.10 10.28 38.66
C ALA A 560 22.63 11.27 37.62
N PHE A 561 23.24 10.78 36.54
CA PHE A 561 23.72 11.63 35.44
C PHE A 561 22.59 12.36 34.72
N LYS A 562 21.51 11.66 34.38
CA LYS A 562 20.30 12.28 33.82
C LYS A 562 19.77 13.40 34.75
N ASN A 563 19.74 13.17 36.05
CA ASN A 563 19.30 14.18 37.02
C ASN A 563 20.27 15.37 37.09
N SER A 564 21.58 15.14 36.99
CA SER A 564 22.56 16.23 36.88
C SER A 564 22.29 17.10 35.65
N LEU A 565 22.00 16.49 34.48
CA LEU A 565 21.64 17.23 33.26
C LEU A 565 20.32 18.02 33.37
N ASN A 566 19.38 17.58 34.21
CA ASN A 566 18.13 18.30 34.46
C ASN A 566 18.26 19.43 35.51
N GLY A 567 19.30 19.40 36.33
CA GLY A 567 19.39 20.31 37.48
C GLY A 567 18.26 20.10 38.50
N ALA A 568 18.00 21.11 39.33
CA ALA A 568 17.09 21.00 40.48
C ALA A 568 15.59 20.93 40.12
N SER A 569 15.20 21.35 38.92
CA SER A 569 13.78 21.50 38.52
C SER A 569 13.45 21.02 37.09
N GLY A 570 14.41 20.42 36.37
CA GLY A 570 14.24 20.10 34.96
C GLY A 570 13.57 18.75 34.66
N THR A 571 12.81 18.71 33.57
CA THR A 571 12.23 17.49 32.97
C THR A 571 12.54 17.39 31.47
N ILE A 572 13.70 17.91 31.06
CA ILE A 572 14.10 17.96 29.65
C ILE A 572 14.73 16.64 29.21
N TRP A 573 15.50 16.01 30.10
CA TRP A 573 16.20 14.76 29.86
C TRP A 573 15.46 13.58 30.46
N GLY A 574 15.23 12.55 29.64
CA GLY A 574 14.75 11.23 30.02
C GLY A 574 15.88 10.20 29.93
N ARG A 575 15.64 9.00 30.46
CA ARG A 575 16.55 7.86 30.31
C ARG A 575 15.76 6.54 30.30
N SER A 576 16.17 5.62 29.44
CA SER A 576 15.65 4.25 29.36
C SER A 576 16.76 3.34 28.85
N ASP A 577 16.82 2.11 29.34
CA ASP A 577 17.80 1.11 28.87
C ASP A 577 17.57 0.65 27.42
N SER A 578 16.39 0.94 26.85
CA SER A 578 16.03 0.62 25.46
C SER A 578 16.28 1.75 24.46
N LYS A 579 16.70 2.94 24.92
CA LYS A 579 16.84 4.14 24.08
C LYS A 579 18.25 4.72 24.18
N ASN A 580 18.74 5.29 23.07
CA ASN A 580 19.99 6.06 23.00
C ASN A 580 21.19 5.40 23.69
N ASP A 581 21.40 4.09 23.47
CA ASP A 581 22.46 3.33 24.13
C ASP A 581 22.50 3.48 25.67
N LYS A 582 21.32 3.54 26.30
CA LYS A 582 21.12 3.76 27.75
C LYS A 582 21.55 5.15 28.25
N LEU A 583 22.05 6.02 27.37
CA LEU A 583 22.39 7.40 27.70
C LEU A 583 21.11 8.25 27.77
N PRO A 584 21.14 9.40 28.47
CA PRO A 584 20.00 10.30 28.52
C PRO A 584 19.60 10.79 27.13
N TYR A 585 18.31 10.92 26.88
CA TYR A 585 17.75 11.46 25.64
C TYR A 585 16.85 12.65 25.95
N LEU A 586 16.59 13.47 24.95
CA LEU A 586 15.69 14.62 25.07
C LEU A 586 14.23 14.14 25.01
N ILE A 587 13.44 14.46 26.04
CA ILE A 587 12.02 14.12 26.09
C ILE A 587 11.30 14.87 24.95
N GLY A 588 10.53 14.13 24.16
CA GLY A 588 9.81 14.67 23.02
C GLY A 588 10.63 14.86 21.75
N VAL A 589 11.90 14.44 21.68
CA VAL A 589 12.74 14.55 20.47
C VAL A 589 13.31 13.21 20.04
N GLY A 590 13.11 12.84 18.78
CA GLY A 590 13.63 11.63 18.14
C GLY A 590 13.31 10.37 18.94
N VAL A 591 14.35 9.66 19.41
CA VAL A 591 14.16 8.46 20.25
C VAL A 591 13.39 8.73 21.55
N GLY A 592 13.31 9.98 21.99
CA GLY A 592 12.55 10.41 23.18
C GLY A 592 11.14 10.94 22.91
N LYS A 593 10.75 11.08 21.64
CA LYS A 593 9.36 11.28 21.22
C LYS A 593 8.59 9.96 21.34
#